data_AF-A0AAU1C603-F1
#
_entry.id   AF-A0AAU1C603-F1
#
_cell.length_a   1.000
_cell.length_b   1.000
_cell.length_c   1.000
_cell.angle_alpha   90.00
_cell.angle_beta   90.00
_cell.angle_gamma   90.00
#
_symmetry.space_group_name_H-M   'P 1'
#
loop_
_entity.id
_entity.type
_entity.pdbx_description
1 polymer ?
#
loop_
_entity_poly.entity_id
_entity_poly.type
_entity_poly.pdbx_seq_one_letter_code
_entity_poly.pdbx_strand_id
1 'polypeptide(L)'
;MSRSYFSWIGSHRRSLAVASACALGAVGTLALTGSAGASGAPAHPAVQQSCSTATLTGTYLFAGEGWTVAGGQATPGAFAGTEHFDGSGAVQGTNTFSANGTVTRGSHFTGTYTVAPDCTGTLTIAGALHFDIYPAASGDSFVYIQTDPGSVSATTEHRATRA
;
A
#
# COMPACT_ATOMS: atom_id res chain seq x y z
N MET A 1 -41.47 -31.94 17.91
CA MET A 1 -40.72 -32.70 16.89
C MET A 1 -39.50 -31.90 16.47
N SER A 2 -38.33 -32.49 16.71
CA SER A 2 -36.95 -32.19 16.30
C SER A 2 -36.47 -30.74 16.09
N ARG A 3 -35.60 -30.28 17.00
CA ARG A 3 -34.59 -29.24 16.76
C ARG A 3 -33.37 -29.89 16.10
N SER A 4 -32.93 -29.40 14.94
CA SER A 4 -31.70 -29.85 14.31
C SER A 4 -30.61 -28.78 14.48
N TYR A 5 -29.68 -29.06 15.40
CA TYR A 5 -28.42 -28.34 15.56
C TYR A 5 -27.45 -28.80 14.46
N PHE A 6 -27.00 -27.89 13.60
CA PHE A 6 -25.86 -28.14 12.72
C PHE A 6 -24.64 -27.43 13.31
N SER A 7 -23.93 -28.15 14.17
CA SER A 7 -22.63 -27.77 14.74
C SER A 7 -21.55 -28.13 13.73
N TRP A 8 -21.03 -27.17 12.98
CA TRP A 8 -19.86 -27.40 12.13
C TRP A 8 -18.59 -27.13 12.95
N ILE A 9 -17.92 -28.24 13.27
CA ILE A 9 -16.75 -28.36 14.13
C ILE A 9 -15.51 -27.80 13.40
N GLY A 10 -14.70 -27.06 14.16
CA GLY A 10 -13.49 -26.39 13.70
C GLY A 10 -12.42 -27.29 13.10
N SER A 11 -11.76 -26.77 12.07
CA SER A 11 -10.58 -27.34 11.43
C SER A 11 -9.35 -27.16 12.33
N HIS A 12 -9.12 -28.15 13.19
CA HIS A 12 -7.90 -28.27 13.96
C HIS A 12 -6.69 -28.48 13.04
N ARG A 13 -5.76 -27.51 13.08
CA ARG A 13 -4.42 -27.58 12.47
C ARG A 13 -3.68 -28.78 13.06
N ARG A 14 -3.47 -29.82 12.26
CA ARG A 14 -2.67 -31.00 12.66
C ARG A 14 -1.20 -30.72 12.34
N SER A 15 -0.51 -30.11 13.29
CA SER A 15 0.95 -30.06 13.32
C SER A 15 1.50 -31.48 13.50
N LEU A 16 2.25 -32.00 12.52
CA LEU A 16 2.93 -33.28 12.63
C LEU A 16 4.19 -33.10 13.47
N ALA A 17 4.20 -33.76 14.64
CA ALA A 17 5.33 -33.82 15.54
C ALA A 17 6.39 -34.83 15.04
N VAL A 18 7.63 -34.48 15.35
CA VAL A 18 8.89 -35.16 15.06
C VAL A 18 8.94 -36.55 15.70
N ALA A 19 9.38 -37.56 14.95
CA ALA A 19 9.89 -38.82 15.50
C ALA A 19 11.24 -39.13 14.84
N SER A 20 12.31 -38.70 15.48
CA SER A 20 13.68 -39.07 15.12
C SER A 20 14.06 -40.27 15.99
N ALA A 21 14.21 -41.44 15.37
CA ALA A 21 14.62 -42.66 16.05
C ALA A 21 16.15 -42.71 16.12
N CYS A 22 16.68 -42.67 17.35
CA CYS A 22 18.07 -42.99 17.65
C CYS A 22 18.30 -44.49 17.39
N ALA A 23 19.20 -44.82 16.46
CA ALA A 23 19.83 -46.12 16.38
C ALA A 23 21.35 -45.95 16.57
N LEU A 24 21.86 -46.56 17.64
CA LEU A 24 23.27 -46.65 17.99
C LEU A 24 24.00 -47.56 17.00
N GLY A 25 25.17 -47.13 16.52
CA GLY A 25 25.99 -47.94 15.63
C GLY A 25 27.43 -47.44 15.51
N ALA A 26 28.28 -47.98 16.39
CA ALA A 26 29.71 -48.27 16.24
C ALA A 26 30.72 -47.16 15.84
N VAL A 27 31.72 -47.07 16.71
CA VAL A 27 32.99 -46.34 16.62
C VAL A 27 33.73 -46.59 15.30
N GLY A 28 34.06 -45.50 14.61
CA GLY A 28 35.06 -45.45 13.55
C GLY A 28 35.71 -44.07 13.57
N THR A 29 36.87 -43.95 14.21
CA THR A 29 37.64 -42.71 14.28
C THR A 29 38.22 -42.38 12.91
N LEU A 30 37.60 -41.43 12.20
CA LEU A 30 38.20 -40.78 11.04
C LEU A 30 38.44 -39.30 11.39
N ALA A 31 39.70 -38.97 11.64
CA ALA A 31 40.14 -37.60 11.86
C ALA A 31 40.04 -36.81 10.56
N LEU A 32 39.05 -35.91 10.48
CA LEU A 32 38.98 -34.85 9.49
C LEU A 32 38.86 -33.52 10.25
N THR A 33 39.98 -32.84 10.42
CA THR A 33 40.01 -31.44 10.88
C THR A 33 39.46 -30.56 9.76
N GLY A 34 38.13 -30.46 9.67
CA GLY A 34 37.44 -29.52 8.79
C GLY A 34 37.03 -28.29 9.60
N SER A 35 37.73 -27.17 9.41
CA SER A 35 37.31 -25.87 9.92
C SER A 35 36.07 -25.40 9.16
N ALA A 36 34.88 -25.77 9.63
CA ALA A 36 33.62 -25.19 9.18
C ALA A 36 33.45 -23.79 9.80
N GLY A 37 34.22 -22.83 9.31
CA GLY A 37 33.96 -21.41 9.54
C GLY A 37 32.95 -20.95 8.50
N ALA A 38 31.72 -20.68 8.93
CA ALA A 38 30.64 -20.19 8.08
C ALA A 38 31.12 -19.03 7.19
N SER A 39 31.12 -19.24 5.88
CA SER A 39 31.20 -18.17 4.91
C SER A 39 29.97 -17.30 5.11
N GLY A 40 30.11 -16.21 5.88
CA GLY A 40 29.14 -15.13 5.89
C GLY A 40 29.03 -14.65 4.44
N ALA A 41 27.91 -14.98 3.78
CA ALA A 41 27.57 -14.32 2.54
C ALA A 41 27.66 -12.81 2.81
N PRO A 42 28.31 -12.01 1.95
CA PRO A 42 28.30 -10.57 2.11
C PRO A 42 26.85 -10.16 2.24
N ALA A 43 26.49 -9.50 3.35
CA ALA A 43 25.22 -8.84 3.45
C ALA A 43 25.18 -7.88 2.26
N HIS A 44 24.37 -8.18 1.25
CA HIS A 44 24.04 -7.19 0.25
C HIS A 44 23.54 -5.99 1.06
N PRO A 45 24.10 -4.78 0.87
CA PRO A 45 23.47 -3.60 1.44
C PRO A 45 22.01 -3.70 1.01
N ALA A 46 21.10 -3.74 1.98
CA ALA A 46 19.69 -3.59 1.67
C ALA A 46 19.63 -2.27 0.90
N VAL A 47 19.40 -2.35 -0.41
CA VAL A 47 19.12 -1.16 -1.20
C VAL A 47 17.84 -0.64 -0.59
N GLN A 48 17.98 0.32 0.32
CA GLN A 48 16.90 1.19 0.74
C GLN A 48 16.46 1.80 -0.59
N GLN A 49 15.38 1.27 -1.17
CA GLN A 49 14.82 1.82 -2.39
C GLN A 49 14.38 3.23 -2.04
N SER A 50 15.21 4.20 -2.38
CA SER A 50 14.98 5.60 -2.07
C SER A 50 13.95 6.14 -3.04
N CYS A 51 12.89 6.74 -2.51
CA CYS A 51 11.89 7.39 -3.35
C CYS A 51 12.40 8.73 -3.91
N SER A 52 11.74 9.22 -4.95
CA SER A 52 11.91 10.56 -5.51
C SER A 52 10.65 10.95 -6.28
N THR A 53 10.57 12.16 -6.83
CA THR A 53 9.45 12.52 -7.71
C THR A 53 9.29 11.55 -8.87
N ALA A 54 10.39 10.99 -9.40
CA ALA A 54 10.37 9.99 -10.46
C ALA A 54 9.73 8.64 -10.04
N THR A 55 9.54 8.39 -8.73
CA THR A 55 8.84 7.20 -8.23
C THR A 55 7.38 7.19 -8.69
N LEU A 56 6.73 8.36 -8.74
CA LEU A 56 5.37 8.51 -9.25
C LEU A 56 5.41 8.98 -10.70
N THR A 57 5.12 8.06 -11.63
CA THR A 57 5.07 8.38 -13.06
C THR A 57 4.01 7.55 -13.75
N GLY A 58 3.37 8.08 -14.78
CA GLY A 58 2.28 7.41 -15.48
C GLY A 58 0.93 7.58 -14.80
N THR A 59 -0.04 6.79 -15.24
CA THR A 59 -1.43 6.94 -14.85
C THR A 59 -1.80 6.05 -13.68
N TYR A 60 -2.44 6.62 -12.67
CA TYR A 60 -2.99 5.95 -11.49
C TYR A 60 -4.51 6.04 -11.50
N LEU A 61 -5.15 4.98 -11.03
CA LEU A 61 -6.58 4.93 -10.80
C LEU A 61 -6.84 5.14 -9.32
N PHE A 62 -7.87 5.93 -9.03
CA PHE A 62 -8.31 6.17 -7.67
C PHE A 62 -9.81 6.07 -7.56
N ALA A 63 -10.25 5.64 -6.39
CA ALA A 63 -11.62 5.72 -5.93
C ALA A 63 -11.62 5.85 -4.41
N GLY A 64 -12.55 6.59 -3.85
CA GLY A 64 -12.64 6.75 -2.41
C GLY A 64 -13.97 7.37 -2.00
N GLU A 65 -14.20 7.32 -0.70
CA GLU A 65 -15.34 7.94 -0.04
C GLU A 65 -14.86 8.62 1.23
N GLY A 66 -15.66 9.56 1.72
CA GLY A 66 -15.31 10.34 2.88
C GLY A 66 -16.40 11.31 3.27
N TRP A 67 -16.03 12.27 4.12
CA TRP A 67 -16.94 13.28 4.63
C TRP A 67 -16.33 14.67 4.58
N THR A 68 -17.18 15.65 4.30
CA THR A 68 -16.92 17.06 4.61
C THR A 68 -17.64 17.42 5.90
N VAL A 69 -16.91 17.94 6.87
CA VAL A 69 -17.38 18.31 8.21
C VAL A 69 -17.36 19.82 8.34
N ALA A 70 -18.55 20.43 8.43
CA ALA A 70 -18.71 21.87 8.60
C ALA A 70 -19.91 22.17 9.49
N GLY A 71 -19.77 23.12 10.42
CA GLY A 71 -20.86 23.55 11.29
C GLY A 71 -21.47 22.45 12.17
N GLY A 72 -20.73 21.38 12.47
CA GLY A 72 -21.23 20.22 13.20
C GLY A 72 -21.95 19.17 12.35
N GLN A 73 -22.09 19.40 11.05
CA GLN A 73 -22.67 18.45 10.10
C GLN A 73 -21.57 17.72 9.33
N ALA A 74 -21.70 16.40 9.21
CA ALA A 74 -20.88 15.58 8.31
C ALA A 74 -21.68 15.24 7.04
N THR A 75 -21.20 15.69 5.89
CA THR A 75 -21.81 15.43 4.59
C THR A 75 -20.99 14.37 3.85
N PRO A 76 -21.57 13.23 3.45
CA PRO A 76 -20.82 12.19 2.76
C PRO A 76 -20.48 12.61 1.33
N GLY A 77 -19.35 12.13 0.84
CA GLY A 77 -18.95 12.26 -0.55
C GLY A 77 -18.21 11.04 -1.05
N ALA A 78 -18.20 10.87 -2.38
CA ALA A 78 -17.46 9.82 -3.06
C ALA A 78 -16.81 10.38 -4.32
N PHE A 79 -15.63 9.89 -4.67
CA PHE A 79 -14.88 10.32 -5.85
C PHE A 79 -14.24 9.11 -6.53
N ALA A 80 -14.09 9.18 -7.85
CA ALA A 80 -13.31 8.23 -8.61
C ALA A 80 -12.81 8.87 -9.90
N GLY A 81 -11.64 8.43 -10.36
CA GLY A 81 -11.01 9.03 -11.53
C GLY A 81 -9.64 8.46 -11.84
N THR A 82 -8.89 9.24 -12.61
CA THR A 82 -7.52 8.93 -13.01
C THR A 82 -6.63 10.15 -12.86
N GLU A 83 -5.40 9.93 -12.43
CA GLU A 83 -4.35 10.96 -12.34
C GLU A 83 -3.12 10.50 -13.11
N HIS A 84 -2.48 11.41 -13.82
CA HIS A 84 -1.24 11.17 -14.54
C HIS A 84 -0.12 11.97 -13.89
N PHE A 85 0.84 11.26 -13.30
CA PHE A 85 2.04 11.84 -12.71
C PHE A 85 3.15 11.88 -13.77
N ASP A 86 3.82 13.00 -13.88
CA ASP A 86 4.87 13.24 -14.89
C ASP A 86 6.26 12.67 -14.51
N GLY A 87 6.48 12.26 -13.27
CA GLY A 87 7.81 11.95 -12.71
C GLY A 87 8.69 13.16 -12.34
N SER A 88 8.22 14.39 -12.53
CA SER A 88 8.94 15.64 -12.25
C SER A 88 8.25 16.61 -11.29
N GLY A 89 7.04 16.29 -10.82
CA GLY A 89 6.33 17.05 -9.78
C GLY A 89 5.00 17.68 -10.24
N ALA A 90 4.58 17.46 -11.49
CA ALA A 90 3.27 17.89 -11.99
C ALA A 90 2.32 16.71 -12.19
N VAL A 91 1.05 16.93 -11.84
CA VAL A 91 -0.01 15.93 -11.99
C VAL A 91 -1.22 16.55 -12.66
N GLN A 92 -1.93 15.76 -13.45
CA GLN A 92 -3.18 16.15 -14.08
C GLN A 92 -4.13 14.97 -14.15
N GLY A 93 -5.42 15.23 -14.10
CA GLY A 93 -6.39 14.14 -14.03
C GLY A 93 -7.79 14.52 -14.45
N THR A 94 -8.67 13.53 -14.35
CA THR A 94 -10.10 13.70 -14.48
C THR A 94 -10.82 12.86 -13.45
N ASN A 95 -11.92 13.37 -12.91
CA ASN A 95 -12.72 12.65 -11.94
C ASN A 95 -14.23 12.88 -12.09
N THR A 96 -14.96 12.01 -11.41
CA THR A 96 -16.34 12.21 -11.01
C THR A 96 -16.38 12.31 -9.50
N PHE A 97 -17.15 13.26 -8.98
CA PHE A 97 -17.38 13.42 -7.55
C PHE A 97 -18.88 13.49 -7.26
N SER A 98 -19.28 12.92 -6.14
CA SER A 98 -20.63 12.95 -5.59
C SER A 98 -20.58 13.57 -4.21
N ALA A 99 -21.33 14.64 -3.98
CA ALA A 99 -21.56 15.21 -2.65
C ALA A 99 -23.02 15.04 -2.27
N ASN A 100 -23.29 14.29 -1.20
CA ASN A 100 -24.66 14.04 -0.72
C ASN A 100 -25.63 13.58 -1.83
N GLY A 101 -25.14 12.78 -2.78
CA GLY A 101 -25.89 12.29 -3.94
C GLY A 101 -25.96 13.24 -5.15
N THR A 102 -25.43 14.47 -5.04
CA THR A 102 -25.30 15.39 -6.18
C THR A 102 -24.00 15.10 -6.93
N VAL A 103 -24.10 14.73 -8.21
CA VAL A 103 -22.98 14.21 -9.01
C VAL A 103 -22.47 15.23 -10.02
N THR A 104 -21.16 15.50 -9.97
CA THR A 104 -20.39 16.24 -10.98
C THR A 104 -19.47 15.29 -11.72
N ARG A 105 -19.52 15.28 -13.06
CA ARG A 105 -18.80 14.33 -13.92
C ARG A 105 -17.78 15.03 -14.81
N GLY A 106 -16.70 14.33 -15.13
CA GLY A 106 -15.72 14.78 -16.13
C GLY A 106 -14.98 16.05 -15.72
N SER A 107 -14.83 16.28 -14.42
CA SER A 107 -14.07 17.42 -13.91
C SER A 107 -12.59 17.17 -14.18
N HIS A 108 -11.95 18.09 -14.89
CA HIS A 108 -10.50 18.07 -15.13
C HIS A 108 -9.79 18.91 -14.07
N PHE A 109 -8.62 18.45 -13.65
CA PHE A 109 -7.80 19.16 -12.68
C PHE A 109 -6.31 19.03 -12.99
N THR A 110 -5.55 19.96 -12.45
CA THR A 110 -4.09 19.93 -12.39
C THR A 110 -3.63 20.08 -10.95
N GLY A 111 -2.38 19.72 -10.70
CA GLY A 111 -1.79 19.81 -9.39
C GLY A 111 -0.28 19.66 -9.42
N THR A 112 0.30 19.66 -8.23
CA THR A 112 1.72 19.43 -8.00
C THR A 112 1.91 18.42 -6.89
N TYR A 113 3.05 17.74 -6.90
CA TYR A 113 3.40 16.79 -5.85
C TYR A 113 4.90 16.83 -5.55
N THR A 114 5.25 16.37 -4.35
CA THR A 114 6.63 16.15 -3.93
C THR A 114 6.79 14.73 -3.40
N VAL A 115 8.00 14.17 -3.49
CA VAL A 115 8.33 12.88 -2.89
C VAL A 115 9.75 12.95 -2.35
N ALA A 116 9.90 12.72 -1.05
CA ALA A 116 11.17 12.67 -0.35
C ALA A 116 11.79 11.26 -0.41
N PRO A 117 13.11 11.14 -0.16
CA PRO A 117 13.82 9.84 -0.19
C PRO A 117 13.26 8.76 0.75
N ASP A 118 12.56 9.15 1.81
CA ASP A 118 11.92 8.26 2.78
C ASP A 118 10.51 7.82 2.37
N CYS A 119 10.10 8.09 1.14
CA CYS A 119 8.79 7.74 0.58
C CYS A 119 7.62 8.43 1.31
N THR A 120 7.87 9.62 1.83
CA THR A 120 6.82 10.59 2.19
C THR A 120 6.72 11.68 1.14
N GLY A 121 5.59 12.35 1.07
CA GLY A 121 5.39 13.41 0.10
C GLY A 121 4.11 14.20 0.33
N THR A 122 3.90 15.19 -0.51
CA THR A 122 2.66 15.98 -0.54
C THR A 122 2.07 16.00 -1.93
N LEU A 123 0.76 16.17 -2.00
CA LEU A 123 0.00 16.38 -3.24
C LEU A 123 -0.90 17.59 -3.04
N THR A 124 -0.97 18.46 -4.06
CA THR A 124 -1.84 19.63 -4.08
C THR A 124 -2.62 19.65 -5.37
N ILE A 125 -3.94 19.58 -5.29
CA ILE A 125 -4.84 19.62 -6.44
C ILE A 125 -5.54 20.98 -6.51
N ALA A 126 -5.51 21.59 -7.70
CA ALA A 126 -6.10 22.90 -7.99
C ALA A 126 -5.72 24.03 -7.02
N GLY A 127 -4.60 23.89 -6.30
CA GLY A 127 -4.15 24.84 -5.26
C GLY A 127 -5.07 24.94 -4.04
N ALA A 128 -6.03 24.02 -3.88
CA ALA A 128 -7.07 24.12 -2.86
C ALA A 128 -7.19 22.85 -2.01
N LEU A 129 -6.90 21.69 -2.57
CA LEU A 129 -6.93 20.41 -1.86
C LEU A 129 -5.50 19.98 -1.53
N HIS A 130 -5.25 19.63 -0.28
CA HIS A 130 -3.92 19.24 0.21
C HIS A 130 -3.96 17.83 0.80
N PHE A 131 -2.93 17.06 0.48
CA PHE A 131 -2.80 15.66 0.91
C PHE A 131 -1.36 15.34 1.30
N ASP A 132 -1.23 14.47 2.28
CA ASP A 132 0.00 13.72 2.51
C ASP A 132 -0.07 12.42 1.70
N ILE A 133 1.02 12.07 1.03
CA ILE A 133 1.13 10.86 0.21
C ILE A 133 2.27 9.97 0.71
N TYR A 134 2.07 8.66 0.58
CA TYR A 134 3.03 7.64 0.98
C TYR A 134 3.23 6.62 -0.16
N PRO A 135 4.15 6.90 -1.11
CA PRO A 135 4.43 5.99 -2.21
C PRO A 135 5.06 4.68 -1.78
N ALA A 136 4.64 3.57 -2.40
CA ALA A 136 5.47 2.38 -2.40
C ALA A 136 6.73 2.66 -3.21
N ALA A 137 7.89 2.18 -2.74
CA ALA A 137 9.15 2.43 -3.42
C ALA A 137 9.21 1.86 -4.86
N SER A 138 8.37 0.85 -5.17
CA SER A 138 8.21 0.34 -6.54
C SER A 138 7.50 1.32 -7.48
N GLY A 139 6.79 2.32 -6.94
CA GLY A 139 5.93 3.22 -7.69
C GLY A 139 4.64 2.57 -8.19
N ASP A 140 4.34 1.31 -7.92
CA ASP A 140 3.11 0.68 -8.43
C ASP A 140 1.84 1.16 -7.71
N SER A 141 1.98 1.73 -6.51
CA SER A 141 0.86 2.25 -5.71
C SER A 141 1.34 3.30 -4.71
N PHE A 142 0.40 4.10 -4.22
CA PHE A 142 0.61 4.94 -3.05
C PHE A 142 -0.69 5.05 -2.27
N VAL A 143 -0.61 5.44 -1.00
CA VAL A 143 -1.78 5.84 -0.22
C VAL A 143 -1.73 7.33 0.05
N TYR A 144 -2.88 7.95 0.25
CA TYR A 144 -2.95 9.34 0.67
C TYR A 144 -3.98 9.55 1.77
N ILE A 145 -3.83 10.66 2.48
CA ILE A 145 -4.84 11.23 3.37
C ILE A 145 -5.01 12.72 3.07
N GLN A 146 -6.25 13.21 3.03
CA GLN A 146 -6.50 14.64 2.87
C GLN A 146 -6.25 15.35 4.20
N THR A 147 -5.48 16.44 4.15
CA THR A 147 -5.03 17.16 5.34
C THR A 147 -5.80 18.45 5.59
N ASP A 148 -6.71 18.83 4.69
CA ASP A 148 -7.52 20.04 4.83
C ASP A 148 -8.47 19.95 6.04
N PRO A 149 -8.60 21.03 6.85
CA PRO A 149 -9.56 21.07 7.94
C PRO A 149 -10.99 20.78 7.47
N GLY A 150 -11.69 19.93 8.22
CA GLY A 150 -13.06 19.54 7.88
C GLY A 150 -13.14 18.50 6.76
N SER A 151 -12.03 17.92 6.30
CA SER A 151 -12.06 16.71 5.47
C SER A 151 -11.79 15.45 6.30
N VAL A 152 -12.47 14.36 5.93
CA VAL A 152 -12.21 13.01 6.41
C VAL A 152 -12.19 12.09 5.20
N SER A 153 -11.03 11.90 4.59
CA SER A 153 -10.86 11.04 3.43
C SER A 153 -9.42 10.49 3.36
N ALA A 154 -9.31 9.24 2.89
CA ALA A 154 -8.05 8.58 2.57
C ALA A 154 -8.34 7.46 1.56
N THR A 155 -7.38 7.15 0.70
CA THR A 155 -7.52 6.00 -0.21
C THR A 155 -6.16 5.47 -0.66
N THR A 156 -6.20 4.37 -1.42
CA THR A 156 -5.06 3.80 -2.14
C THR A 156 -5.24 4.03 -3.63
N GLU A 157 -4.15 4.42 -4.29
CA GLU A 157 -4.09 4.54 -5.73
C GLU A 157 -3.17 3.48 -6.32
N HIS A 158 -3.57 2.96 -7.49
CA HIS A 158 -2.81 1.92 -8.20
C HIS A 158 -2.47 2.39 -9.60
N ARG A 159 -1.22 2.17 -10.02
CA ARG A 159 -0.78 2.48 -11.38
C ARG A 159 -1.48 1.57 -12.38
N ALA A 160 -2.18 2.17 -13.34
CA ALA A 160 -2.98 1.48 -14.36
C ALA A 160 -2.11 0.80 -15.42
N THR A 161 -1.00 1.43 -15.81
CA THR A 161 -0.13 0.98 -16.89
C THR A 161 1.33 0.98 -16.43
N ARG A 162 2.00 -0.18 -16.53
CA ARG A 162 3.46 -0.21 -16.62
C ARG A 162 3.84 0.17 -18.05
N ALA A 163 4.69 1.18 -18.19
CA ALA A 163 5.29 1.51 -19.48
C ALA A 163 6.18 0.36 -19.97
#